data_AF-A0A349UIJ0-F1
#
_entry.id   AF-A0A349UIJ0-F1
#
_cell.length_a   1.000
_cell.length_b   1.000
_cell.length_c   1.000
_cell.angle_alpha   90.00
_cell.angle_beta   90.00
_cell.angle_gamma   90.00
#
_symmetry.space_group_name_H-M   'P 1'
#
loop_
_entity.id
_entity.type
_entity.pdbx_description
1 polymer ?
#
loop_
_entity_poly.entity_id
_entity_poly.type
_entity_poly.pdbx_seq_one_letter_code
_entity_poly.pdbx_strand_id
1 'polypeptide(L)'
;FGWMMPRGAARLKLSQMNMGGMGLRMIRGIMRKKNVASLPQLIDTARQAGVRLVACAMSMDLMGIRREELLDGVEVGGVAAYLNTAETGNVNLFI
;
A
#
# COMPACT_ATOMS: atom_id res chain seq x y z
N PHE A 1 12.75 3.25 14.70
CA PHE A 1 11.40 2.69 14.43
C PHE A 1 11.35 1.76 13.21
N GLY A 2 12.16 1.98 12.15
CA GLY A 2 12.07 1.21 10.90
C GLY A 2 12.18 -0.32 10.98
N TRP A 3 12.89 -0.87 11.97
CA TRP A 3 12.95 -2.32 12.21
C TRP A 3 11.62 -2.95 12.67
N MET A 4 10.72 -2.16 13.26
CA MET A 4 9.39 -2.59 13.70
C MET A 4 8.35 -2.51 12.58
N MET A 5 8.66 -1.81 11.48
CA MET A 5 7.75 -1.64 10.35
C MET A 5 7.74 -2.87 9.43
N PRO A 6 6.58 -3.24 8.85
CA PRO A 6 6.51 -4.31 7.87
C PRO A 6 7.31 -3.93 6.62
N ARG A 7 8.29 -4.76 6.26
CA ARG A 7 9.08 -4.61 5.04
C ARG A 7 8.32 -5.20 3.85
N GLY A 8 7.58 -4.35 3.15
CA GLY A 8 6.85 -4.67 1.91
C GLY A 8 5.44 -5.23 2.12
N ALA A 9 4.64 -5.19 1.05
CA ALA A 9 3.21 -5.56 1.05
C ALA A 9 2.95 -7.01 1.51
N ALA A 10 3.90 -7.92 1.31
CA ALA A 10 3.78 -9.31 1.74
C ALA A 10 3.91 -9.50 3.27
N ARG A 11 4.39 -8.51 4.01
CA ARG A 11 4.55 -8.56 5.49
C ARG A 11 3.50 -7.76 6.26
N LEU A 12 2.52 -7.20 5.57
CA LEU A 12 1.38 -6.55 6.21
C LEU A 12 0.55 -7.56 7.02
N LYS A 13 0.09 -7.13 8.20
CA LYS A 13 -0.82 -7.89 9.07
C LYS A 13 -2.26 -7.65 8.62
N LEU A 14 -3.16 -8.56 8.99
CA LEU A 14 -4.60 -8.30 8.83
C LEU A 14 -5.05 -7.19 9.79
N SER A 15 -5.99 -6.35 9.34
CA SER A 15 -6.58 -5.27 10.13
C SER A 15 -7.28 -5.81 11.38
N GLN A 16 -7.93 -6.97 11.27
CA GLN A 16 -8.59 -7.70 12.35
C GLN A 16 -8.33 -9.22 12.20
N MET A 17 -8.47 -9.98 13.28
CA MET A 17 -8.28 -11.45 13.29
C MET A 17 -6.89 -11.93 12.81
N ASN A 18 -5.82 -11.14 12.97
CA ASN A 18 -4.48 -11.55 12.56
C ASN A 18 -3.98 -12.79 13.33
N MET A 19 -4.36 -12.96 14.61
CA MET A 19 -4.06 -14.12 15.47
C MET A 19 -2.58 -14.55 15.38
N GLY A 20 -1.66 -13.62 15.62
CA GLY A 20 -0.21 -13.88 15.51
C GLY A 20 0.28 -14.26 14.10
N GLY A 21 -0.52 -14.02 13.06
CA GLY A 21 -0.24 -14.39 11.67
C GLY A 21 -0.98 -15.65 11.20
N MET A 22 -1.71 -16.35 12.08
CA MET A 22 -2.51 -17.52 11.71
C MET A 22 -3.65 -17.14 10.75
N GLY A 23 -4.39 -16.06 11.05
CA GLY A 23 -5.47 -15.57 10.19
C GLY A 23 -4.96 -15.16 8.81
N LEU A 24 -3.78 -14.52 8.75
CA LEU A 24 -3.13 -14.15 7.49
C LEU A 24 -2.80 -15.37 6.63
N ARG A 25 -2.33 -16.48 7.24
CA ARG A 25 -2.07 -17.74 6.51
C ARG A 25 -3.36 -18.36 5.99
N MET A 26 -4.42 -18.35 6.79
CA MET A 26 -5.73 -18.90 6.40
C MET A 26 -6.31 -18.16 5.20
N ILE A 27 -6.40 -16.82 5.25
CA ILE A 27 -6.97 -16.05 4.13
C ILE A 27 -6.12 -16.18 2.86
N ARG A 28 -4.79 -16.20 2.97
CA ARG A 28 -3.90 -16.50 1.82
C ARG A 28 -4.11 -17.90 1.25
N GLY A 29 -4.50 -18.87 2.07
CA GLY A 29 -4.91 -20.19 1.61
C GLY A 29 -6.20 -20.15 0.80
N ILE A 30 -7.22 -19.43 1.29
CA ILE A 30 -8.51 -19.26 0.60
C ILE A 30 -8.32 -18.50 -0.72
N MET A 31 -7.57 -17.39 -0.72
CA MET A 31 -7.27 -16.61 -1.91
C MET A 31 -6.61 -17.46 -3.00
N ARG A 32 -5.61 -18.27 -2.65
CA ARG A 32 -4.95 -19.20 -3.59
C ARG A 32 -5.92 -20.24 -4.14
N LYS A 33 -6.76 -20.84 -3.29
CA LYS A 33 -7.80 -21.81 -3.72
C LYS A 33 -8.82 -21.19 -4.68
N LYS A 34 -9.07 -19.89 -4.55
CA LYS A 34 -10.00 -19.12 -5.40
C LYS A 34 -9.30 -18.38 -6.55
N ASN A 35 -8.01 -18.65 -6.79
CA ASN A 35 -7.19 -17.97 -7.82
C ASN A 35 -7.23 -16.44 -7.73
N VAL A 36 -7.34 -15.90 -6.51
CA VAL A 36 -7.27 -14.46 -6.26
C VAL A 36 -5.80 -14.04 -6.19
N ALA A 37 -5.46 -12.99 -6.94
CA ALA A 37 -4.12 -12.42 -6.94
C ALA A 37 -3.71 -11.94 -5.53
N SER A 38 -2.44 -12.13 -5.21
CA SER A 38 -1.86 -11.62 -3.96
C SER A 38 -1.70 -10.11 -4.00
N LEU A 39 -1.63 -9.46 -2.83
CA LEU A 39 -1.45 -8.01 -2.75
C LEU A 39 -0.21 -7.48 -3.53
N PRO A 40 0.98 -8.11 -3.48
CA PRO A 40 2.10 -7.68 -4.33
C PRO A 40 1.78 -7.75 -5.83
N GLN A 41 1.11 -8.81 -6.29
CA GLN A 41 0.69 -8.94 -7.68
C GLN A 41 -0.31 -7.86 -8.08
N LEU A 42 -1.26 -7.52 -7.20
CA LEU A 42 -2.21 -6.44 -7.44
C LEU A 42 -1.53 -5.07 -7.55
N ILE A 43 -0.49 -4.81 -6.73
CA ILE A 43 0.31 -3.58 -6.82
C ILE A 43 1.04 -3.52 -8.16
N ASP A 44 1.67 -4.62 -8.59
CA ASP A 44 2.36 -4.66 -9.88
C ASP A 44 1.39 -4.49 -11.07
N THR A 45 0.22 -5.13 -11.03
CA THR A 45 -0.83 -4.95 -12.04
C THR A 45 -1.29 -3.49 -12.09
N ALA A 46 -1.50 -2.84 -10.94
CA ALA A 46 -1.87 -1.42 -10.89
C ALA A 46 -0.79 -0.52 -11.51
N ARG A 47 0.49 -0.79 -11.25
CA ARG A 47 1.61 -0.06 -11.85
C ARG A 47 1.65 -0.24 -13.37
N GLN A 48 1.46 -1.47 -13.86
CA GLN A 48 1.40 -1.77 -15.30
C GLN A 48 0.20 -1.10 -15.98
N ALA A 49 -0.91 -0.93 -15.25
CA ALA A 49 -2.09 -0.21 -15.73
C ALA A 49 -1.93 1.32 -15.71
N GLY A 50 -0.76 1.85 -15.29
CA GLY A 50 -0.49 3.29 -15.25
C GLY A 50 -1.10 4.02 -14.05
N VAL A 51 -1.45 3.31 -12.97
CA VAL A 51 -1.91 3.95 -11.73
C VAL A 51 -0.79 4.80 -11.14
N ARG A 52 -1.10 6.08 -10.89
CA ARG A 52 -0.16 7.00 -10.23
C ARG A 52 -0.13 6.72 -8.73
N LEU A 53 1.02 6.23 -8.25
CA LEU A 53 1.28 6.01 -6.83
C LEU A 53 1.97 7.25 -6.24
N VAL A 54 1.40 7.83 -5.19
CA VAL A 54 1.93 9.03 -4.53
C VAL A 54 2.17 8.73 -3.05
N ALA A 55 3.39 8.96 -2.58
CA ALA A 55 3.75 8.92 -1.17
C ALA A 55 3.55 10.31 -0.53
N CYS A 56 2.89 10.33 0.64
CA CYS A 56 2.68 11.56 1.40
C CYS A 56 3.99 12.03 2.04
N ALA A 57 4.47 13.22 1.67
CA ALA A 57 5.71 13.79 2.16
C ALA A 57 5.77 13.86 3.70
N MET A 58 4.72 14.38 4.33
CA MET A 58 4.62 14.49 5.79
C MET A 58 4.68 13.11 6.46
N SER A 59 4.02 12.10 5.89
CA SER A 59 4.08 10.74 6.43
C SER A 59 5.47 10.12 6.27
N MET A 60 6.17 10.38 5.16
CA MET A 60 7.56 9.95 4.98
C MET A 60 8.48 10.56 6.04
N ASP A 61 8.36 11.86 6.28
CA ASP A 61 9.17 12.58 7.27
C ASP A 61 8.95 12.03 8.69
N LEU A 62 7.69 11.86 9.09
CA LEU A 62 7.33 11.32 10.41
C LEU A 62 7.82 9.88 10.62
N MET A 63 7.78 9.07 9.57
CA MET A 63 8.16 7.65 9.63
C MET A 63 9.66 7.41 9.34
N GLY A 64 10.38 8.45 8.90
CA GLY A 64 11.79 8.40 8.52
C GLY A 64 12.06 7.55 7.28
N ILE A 65 11.16 7.56 6.29
CA ILE A 65 11.27 6.79 5.05
C ILE A 65 11.93 7.65 3.98
N ARG A 66 13.00 7.17 3.35
CA ARG A 66 13.68 7.88 2.26
C ARG A 66 13.12 7.52 0.89
N ARG A 67 13.32 8.40 -0.10
CA ARG A 67 12.80 8.23 -1.45
C ARG A 67 13.37 6.99 -2.14
N GLU A 68 14.62 6.63 -1.84
CA GLU A 68 15.31 5.47 -2.41
C GLU A 68 14.76 4.13 -1.88
N GLU A 69 13.94 4.17 -0.83
CA GLU A 69 13.29 2.99 -0.24
C GLU A 69 11.90 2.72 -0.86
N LEU A 70 11.41 3.62 -1.70
CA LEU A 70 10.11 3.50 -2.37
C LEU A 70 10.22 2.64 -3.63
N LEU A 71 9.08 2.14 -4.10
CA LEU A 71 9.00 1.47 -5.40
C LEU A 71 9.30 2.47 -6.52
N ASP A 72 9.93 1.99 -7.59
CA ASP A 72 10.19 2.83 -8.77
C ASP A 72 8.89 3.41 -9.34
N GLY A 73 8.92 4.70 -9.67
CA GLY A 73 7.78 5.42 -10.21
C GLY A 73 6.81 5.97 -9.17
N VAL A 74 7.08 5.81 -7.86
CA VAL A 74 6.30 6.49 -6.82
C VAL A 74 6.67 7.98 -6.78
N GLU A 75 5.65 8.83 -6.93
CA GLU A 75 5.77 10.28 -6.80
C GLU A 75 5.67 10.69 -5.31
N VAL A 76 6.14 11.89 -4.98
CA VAL A 76 5.98 12.44 -3.61
C VAL A 76 5.07 13.65 -3.68
N GLY A 77 4.05 13.67 -2.83
CA GLY A 77 3.03 14.72 -2.80
C GLY A 77 2.65 15.13 -1.39
N GLY A 78 2.20 16.38 -1.25
CA GLY A 78 1.63 16.90 -0.01
C GLY A 78 0.10 16.87 0.00
N VAL A 79 -0.49 17.28 1.12
CA VAL A 79 -1.96 17.33 1.28
C VAL A 79 -2.64 18.23 0.23
N ALA A 80 -2.04 19.36 -0.15
CA ALA A 80 -2.59 20.25 -1.17
C ALA A 80 -2.67 19.57 -2.55
N ALA A 81 -1.64 18.78 -2.91
CA ALA A 81 -1.65 18.02 -4.17
C ALA A 81 -2.72 16.93 -4.16
N TYR A 82 -2.91 16.25 -3.02
CA TYR A 82 -3.99 15.30 -2.84
C TYR A 82 -5.37 15.96 -2.99
N LEU A 83 -5.62 17.08 -2.31
CA LEU A 83 -6.89 17.79 -2.36
C LEU A 83 -7.24 18.26 -3.79
N ASN A 84 -6.28 18.88 -4.50
CA ASN A 84 -6.49 19.29 -5.89
C ASN A 84 -6.87 18.10 -6.80
N THR A 85 -6.22 16.95 -6.60
CA THR A 85 -6.52 15.74 -7.38
C THR A 85 -7.89 15.17 -7.01
N ALA A 86 -8.21 15.15 -5.71
CA ALA A 86 -9.47 14.65 -5.17
C ALA A 86 -10.67 15.50 -5.61
N GLU A 87 -10.54 16.82 -5.66
CA GLU A 87 -11.59 17.73 -6.15
C GLU A 87 -11.94 17.47 -7.62
N THR A 88 -10.94 17.12 -8.43
CA THR A 88 -11.15 16.78 -9.85
C THR A 88 -11.56 15.33 -10.09
N GLY A 89 -11.54 14.49 -9.05
CA GLY A 89 -11.87 13.07 -9.15
C GLY A 89 -13.37 12.81 -9.03
N ASN A 90 -13.91 11.97 -9.90
CA ASN A 90 -15.34 11.59 -9.82
C ASN A 90 -15.67 10.82 -8.55
N VAL A 91 -14.71 10.06 -8.02
CA VAL A 91 -14.85 9.24 -6.81
C VAL A 91 -13.58 9.39 -5.99
N ASN A 92 -13.74 9.76 -4.72
CA ASN A 92 -12.66 9.81 -3.74
C ASN A 92 -13.01 8.90 -2.55
N LEU A 93 -12.08 8.01 -2.17
CA LEU A 93 -12.26 7.01 -1.11
C LEU A 93 -11.11 7.11 -0.11
N PHE A 94 -11.44 6.97 1.18
CA PHE A 94 -10.47 6.79 2.25
C PHE A 94 -10.55 5.34 2.74
N ILE A 95 -9.45 4.59 2.65
CA ILE A 95 -9.36 3.14 2.89
C ILE A 95 -8.39 2.86 4.04
#